data_AF-A0A970YRX7-F1
#
_entry.id   AF-A0A970YRX7-F1
#
_cell.length_a   1.000
_cell.length_b   1.000
_cell.length_c   1.000
_cell.angle_alpha   90.00
_cell.angle_beta   90.00
_cell.angle_gamma   90.00
#
_symmetry.space_group_name_H-M   'P 1'
#
loop_
_entity.id
_entity.type
_entity.pdbx_description
1 polymer ?
#
loop_
_entity_poly.entity_id
_entity_poly.type
_entity_poly.pdbx_seq_one_letter_code
_entity_poly.pdbx_strand_id
1 'polypeptide(L)'
;MLKFILRFITVHVITYTAFGIFFMLVSGYFEYFSSDPLFQLVMKESDALSVRLAIPAQIFRGALMALAIYPFREIVVSHRYGWLKLFFLLFILTSVGSVITGPGSIEGFLYTRFSFDPLIGYPEIGLQMFAFSWLFCRWQISKVAKETGVETQRKEMN
;
A
#
# COMPACT_ATOMS: atom_id res chain seq x y z
N MET A 1 0.11 -19.70 6.77
CA MET A 1 -0.15 -19.07 5.45
C MET A 1 -1.45 -18.28 5.38
N LEU A 2 -2.63 -18.92 5.40
CA LEU A 2 -3.91 -18.24 5.17
C LEU A 2 -4.16 -17.03 6.08
N LYS A 3 -3.89 -17.16 7.39
CA LYS A 3 -4.01 -16.05 8.36
C LYS A 3 -3.14 -14.84 7.99
N PHE A 4 -1.93 -15.06 7.47
CA PHE A 4 -1.02 -13.99 7.05
C PHE A 4 -1.61 -13.23 5.86
N ILE A 5 -2.06 -13.97 4.85
CA ILE A 5 -2.65 -13.40 3.63
C ILE A 5 -3.90 -12.60 3.95
N LEU A 6 -4.82 -13.15 4.75
CA LEU A 6 -6.04 -12.45 5.14
C LEU A 6 -5.73 -11.14 5.89
N ARG A 7 -4.82 -11.17 6.87
CA ARG A 7 -4.40 -9.96 7.60
C ARG A 7 -3.76 -8.93 6.67
N PHE A 8 -2.92 -9.37 5.73
CA PHE A 8 -2.28 -8.50 4.74
C PHE A 8 -3.33 -7.82 3.87
N ILE A 9 -4.27 -8.58 3.30
CA ILE A 9 -5.38 -8.06 2.49
C ILE A 9 -6.19 -7.04 3.29
N THR A 10 -6.58 -7.37 4.52
CA THR A 10 -7.37 -6.47 5.36
C THR A 10 -6.67 -5.14 5.60
N VAL A 11 -5.40 -5.15 6.02
CA VAL A 11 -4.66 -3.90 6.25
C VAL A 11 -4.44 -3.14 4.95
N HIS A 12 -4.15 -3.85 3.85
CA HIS A 12 -3.95 -3.25 2.53
C HIS A 12 -5.19 -2.49 2.08
N VAL A 13 -6.35 -3.13 2.10
CA VAL A 13 -7.61 -2.51 1.66
C VAL A 13 -8.01 -1.35 2.56
N ILE A 14 -7.87 -1.49 3.88
CA ILE A 14 -8.20 -0.41 4.83
C ILE A 14 -7.31 0.80 4.59
N THR A 15 -5.99 0.60 4.53
CA THR A 15 -5.05 1.72 4.34
C THR A 15 -5.19 2.36 2.96
N TYR A 16 -5.32 1.56 1.90
CA TYR A 16 -5.61 2.07 0.56
C TYR A 16 -6.85 2.94 0.53
N THR A 17 -7.96 2.46 1.11
CA THR A 17 -9.24 3.17 1.07
C THR A 17 -9.18 4.45 1.92
N ALA A 18 -8.61 4.37 3.12
CA ALA A 18 -8.51 5.52 4.02
C ALA A 18 -7.63 6.63 3.44
N PHE A 19 -6.43 6.28 2.95
CA PHE A 19 -5.51 7.26 2.38
C PHE A 19 -6.00 7.77 1.02
N GLY A 20 -6.54 6.90 0.17
CA GLY A 20 -7.09 7.31 -1.12
C GLY A 20 -8.23 8.31 -0.96
N ILE A 21 -9.19 8.07 -0.06
CA ILE A 21 -10.26 9.04 0.21
C ILE A 21 -9.69 10.33 0.80
N PHE A 22 -8.78 10.23 1.77
CA PHE A 22 -8.20 11.40 2.42
C PHE A 22 -7.46 12.30 1.43
N PHE A 23 -6.56 11.74 0.62
CA PHE A 23 -5.81 12.49 -0.37
C PHE A 23 -6.68 12.98 -1.51
N MET A 24 -7.67 12.19 -1.95
CA MET A 24 -8.64 12.64 -2.95
C MET A 24 -9.37 13.93 -2.53
N LEU A 25 -9.71 14.05 -1.24
CA LEU A 25 -10.37 15.24 -0.69
C LEU A 25 -9.41 16.42 -0.46
N VAL A 26 -8.16 16.15 -0.07
CA VAL A 26 -7.18 17.19 0.29
C VAL A 26 -6.45 17.77 -0.93
N SER A 27 -6.18 16.97 -1.96
CA SER A 27 -5.36 17.38 -3.10
C SER A 27 -6.14 17.99 -4.26
N GLY A 28 -7.48 18.03 -4.20
CA GLY A 28 -8.30 18.39 -5.37
C GLY A 28 -8.05 17.41 -6.52
N TYR A 29 -8.04 16.11 -6.21
CA TYR A 29 -7.61 15.04 -7.11
C TYR A 29 -8.30 15.13 -8.48
N PHE A 30 -9.62 15.28 -8.50
CA PHE A 30 -10.37 15.32 -9.76
C PHE A 30 -10.02 16.56 -10.58
N GLU A 31 -9.92 17.73 -9.96
CA GLU A 31 -9.52 18.96 -10.63
C GLU A 31 -8.09 18.85 -11.20
N TYR A 32 -7.15 18.28 -10.45
CA TYR A 32 -5.78 18.07 -10.91
C TYR A 32 -5.74 17.15 -12.14
N PHE A 33 -6.36 15.97 -12.07
CA PHE A 33 -6.34 15.01 -13.18
C PHE A 33 -7.14 15.48 -14.40
N SER A 34 -8.24 16.21 -14.19
CA SER A 34 -9.01 16.81 -15.28
C SER A 34 -8.34 18.03 -15.89
N SER A 35 -7.38 18.68 -15.21
CA SER A 35 -6.69 19.86 -15.78
C SER A 35 -5.63 19.51 -16.83
N ASP A 36 -5.09 18.29 -16.82
CA ASP A 36 -4.06 17.85 -17.77
C ASP A 36 -4.68 17.04 -18.93
N PRO A 37 -4.58 17.52 -20.18
CA PRO A 37 -5.11 16.82 -21.35
C PRO A 37 -4.55 15.41 -21.55
N LEU A 38 -3.31 15.13 -21.10
CA LEU A 38 -2.72 13.80 -21.21
C LEU A 38 -3.35 12.83 -20.21
N PHE A 39 -3.70 13.30 -19.00
CA PHE A 39 -4.40 12.47 -18.04
C PHE A 39 -5.83 12.16 -18.51
N GLN A 40 -6.53 13.12 -19.11
CA GLN A 40 -7.85 12.86 -19.70
C GLN A 40 -7.82 11.81 -20.82
N LEU A 41 -6.72 11.70 -21.57
CA LEU A 41 -6.60 10.73 -22.67
C LEU A 41 -6.42 9.29 -22.17
N VAL A 42 -5.81 9.10 -21.00
CA VAL A 42 -5.36 7.79 -20.50
C VAL A 42 -6.19 7.30 -19.31
N MET A 43 -6.62 8.21 -18.43
CA MET A 43 -7.42 7.88 -17.26
C MET A 43 -8.89 7.77 -17.62
N LYS A 44 -9.59 6.88 -16.92
CA LYS A 44 -11.03 6.71 -17.08
C LYS A 44 -11.78 7.64 -16.14
N GLU A 45 -12.97 8.05 -16.57
CA GLU A 45 -13.93 8.78 -15.76
C GLU A 45 -14.26 8.05 -14.45
N SER A 46 -14.55 8.82 -13.41
CA SER A 46 -14.79 8.31 -12.04
C SER A 46 -16.02 7.40 -11.91
N ASP A 47 -17.00 7.56 -12.80
CA ASP A 47 -18.24 6.80 -12.83
C ASP A 47 -18.13 5.47 -13.59
N ALA A 48 -17.05 5.28 -14.35
CA ALA A 48 -16.78 4.07 -15.10
C ALA A 48 -16.77 2.84 -14.18
N LEU A 49 -17.41 1.75 -14.61
CA LEU A 49 -17.51 0.52 -13.83
C LEU A 49 -16.15 0.01 -13.34
N SER A 50 -15.12 0.06 -14.19
CA SER A 50 -13.77 -0.38 -13.80
C SER A 50 -13.16 0.45 -12.68
N VAL A 51 -13.48 1.75 -12.59
CA VAL A 51 -13.02 2.63 -11.50
C VAL A 51 -13.78 2.32 -10.21
N ARG A 52 -15.10 2.09 -10.31
CA ARG A 52 -15.94 1.67 -9.17
C ARG A 52 -15.52 0.32 -8.57
N LEU A 53 -14.90 -0.55 -9.37
CA LEU A 53 -14.33 -1.82 -8.94
C LEU A 53 -12.95 -1.69 -8.27
N ALA A 54 -12.47 -0.47 -7.99
CA ALA A 54 -11.18 -0.24 -7.35
C ALA A 54 -11.01 -1.03 -6.05
N ILE A 55 -11.95 -0.94 -5.09
CA ILE A 55 -11.84 -1.65 -3.80
C ILE A 55 -11.81 -3.18 -3.99
N PRO A 56 -12.71 -3.81 -4.77
CA PRO A 56 -12.59 -5.22 -5.12
C PRO A 56 -11.24 -5.59 -5.76
N ALA A 57 -10.72 -4.77 -6.68
CA ALA A 57 -9.42 -5.00 -7.30
C ALA A 57 -8.28 -4.92 -6.28
N GLN A 58 -8.40 -4.09 -5.25
CA GLN A 58 -7.41 -4.02 -4.17
C GLN A 58 -7.38 -5.27 -3.29
N ILE A 59 -8.50 -5.98 -3.13
CA ILE A 59 -8.51 -7.28 -2.45
C ILE A 59 -7.61 -8.27 -3.20
N PHE A 60 -7.79 -8.35 -4.52
CA PHE A 60 -6.99 -9.22 -5.38
C PHE A 60 -5.51 -8.80 -5.40
N ARG A 61 -5.22 -7.51 -5.57
CA ARG A 61 -3.85 -6.97 -5.51
C ARG A 61 -3.18 -7.26 -4.17
N GLY A 62 -3.89 -7.05 -3.06
CA GLY A 62 -3.39 -7.36 -1.72
C GLY A 62 -3.07 -8.85 -1.56
N ALA A 63 -3.87 -9.74 -2.16
CA ALA A 63 -3.61 -11.18 -2.12
C ALA A 63 -2.33 -11.55 -2.89
N LEU A 64 -2.12 -10.99 -4.08
CA LEU A 64 -0.91 -11.22 -4.88
C LEU A 64 0.33 -10.70 -4.16
N MET A 65 0.27 -9.49 -3.60
CA MET A 65 1.37 -8.92 -2.82
C MET A 65 1.65 -9.78 -1.57
N ALA A 66 0.62 -10.23 -0.85
CA ALA A 66 0.79 -11.09 0.30
C ALA A 66 1.47 -12.42 -0.06
N LEU A 67 1.10 -13.03 -1.19
CA LEU A 67 1.73 -14.26 -1.69
C LEU A 67 3.21 -14.04 -2.03
N ALA A 68 3.54 -12.91 -2.68
CA ALA A 68 4.92 -12.57 -3.02
C ALA A 68 5.78 -12.30 -1.77
N ILE A 69 5.20 -11.71 -0.71
CA ILE A 69 5.91 -11.40 0.54
C ILE A 69 5.99 -12.60 1.48
N TYR A 70 5.07 -13.57 1.39
CA TYR A 70 4.98 -14.70 2.31
C TYR A 70 6.29 -15.51 2.49
N PRO A 71 7.11 -15.78 1.44
CA PRO A 71 8.41 -16.42 1.59
C PRO A 71 9.36 -15.66 2.52
N PHE A 72 9.25 -14.34 2.57
CA PHE A 72 10.10 -13.43 3.35
C PHE A 72 9.50 -13.05 4.72
N ARG A 73 8.40 -13.70 5.13
CA ARG A 73 7.64 -13.34 6.33
C ARG A 73 8.48 -13.25 7.62
N GLU A 74 9.50 -14.11 7.77
CA GLU A 74 10.36 -14.11 8.96
C GLU A 74 11.19 -12.82 9.03
N ILE A 75 11.67 -12.32 7.88
CA ILE A 75 12.43 -11.06 7.80
C ILE A 75 11.55 -9.86 8.16
N VAL A 76 10.27 -9.94 7.79
CA VAL A 76 9.26 -8.89 8.01
C VAL A 76 8.73 -8.88 9.44
N VAL A 77 8.49 -10.04 10.05
CA VAL A 77 7.78 -10.17 11.33
C VAL A 77 8.72 -10.35 12.52
N SER A 78 9.87 -11.00 12.34
CA SER A 78 10.74 -11.43 13.45
C SER A 78 11.79 -10.39 13.87
N HIS A 79 11.90 -9.27 13.15
CA HIS A 79 12.84 -8.19 13.45
C HIS A 79 12.15 -6.93 13.95
N ARG A 80 12.80 -6.23 14.90
CA ARG A 80 12.36 -4.92 15.45
C ARG A 80 12.03 -3.88 14.38
N TYR A 81 12.75 -3.89 13.27
CA TYR A 81 12.58 -2.97 12.14
C TYR A 81 12.04 -3.65 10.87
N GLY A 82 11.43 -4.84 10.98
CA GLY A 82 10.91 -5.57 9.82
C GLY A 82 9.84 -4.80 9.04
N TRP A 83 9.08 -3.95 9.73
CA TRP A 83 8.11 -3.05 9.10
C TRP A 83 8.75 -1.97 8.21
N LEU A 84 9.93 -1.45 8.57
CA LEU A 84 10.67 -0.50 7.71
C LEU A 84 11.20 -1.21 6.46
N LYS A 85 11.71 -2.43 6.62
CA LYS A 85 12.14 -3.25 5.48
C LYS A 85 10.98 -3.49 4.51
N LEU A 86 9.80 -3.84 5.05
CA LEU A 86 8.59 -4.00 4.24
C LEU A 86 8.18 -2.69 3.56
N PHE A 87 8.22 -1.56 4.28
CA PHE A 87 7.93 -0.25 3.71
C PHE A 87 8.83 0.07 2.53
N PHE A 88 10.15 0.00 2.70
CA PHE A 88 11.10 0.29 1.61
C PHE A 88 10.93 -0.67 0.44
N LEU A 89 10.73 -1.96 0.72
CA LEU A 89 10.51 -2.96 -0.32
C LEU A 89 9.28 -2.63 -1.17
N LEU A 90 8.15 -2.32 -0.54
CA LEU A 90 6.91 -1.99 -1.25
C LEU A 90 7.00 -0.64 -1.94
N PHE A 91 7.49 0.39 -1.25
CA PHE A 91 7.58 1.74 -1.78
C PHE A 91 8.51 1.80 -2.98
N ILE A 92 9.73 1.30 -2.86
CA ILE A 92 10.70 1.39 -3.96
C ILE A 92 10.27 0.53 -5.14
N LEU A 93 9.85 -0.72 -4.93
CA LEU A 93 9.53 -1.61 -6.06
C LEU A 93 8.22 -1.27 -6.77
N THR A 94 7.24 -0.70 -6.07
CA THR A 94 5.91 -0.45 -6.65
C THR A 94 5.64 1.00 -7.00
N SER A 95 6.48 1.94 -6.54
CA SER A 95 6.43 3.35 -6.97
C SER A 95 7.65 3.70 -7.84
N VAL A 96 8.73 4.21 -7.25
CA VAL A 96 9.90 4.79 -7.94
C VAL A 96 10.52 3.82 -8.95
N GLY A 97 10.76 2.57 -8.53
CA GLY A 97 11.38 1.51 -9.32
C GLY A 97 10.39 0.63 -10.08
N SER A 98 9.13 1.07 -10.23
CA SER A 98 8.14 0.34 -11.02
C SER A 98 8.56 0.28 -12.49
N VAL A 99 8.42 -0.89 -13.11
CA VAL A 99 8.66 -1.11 -14.54
C VAL A 99 7.54 -0.56 -15.44
N ILE A 100 6.43 -0.12 -14.85
CA ILE A 100 5.32 0.51 -15.56
C ILE A 100 5.58 2.01 -15.64
N THR A 101 5.30 2.61 -16.79
CA THR A 101 5.46 4.03 -17.11
C THR A 101 4.44 4.96 -16.42
N GLY A 102 4.12 4.68 -15.16
CA GLY A 102 3.22 5.50 -14.35
C GLY A 102 3.85 6.84 -13.94
N PRO A 103 3.05 7.89 -13.73
CA PRO A 103 3.55 9.17 -13.21
C PRO A 103 4.34 8.99 -11.92
N GLY A 104 5.52 9.62 -11.85
CA GLY A 104 6.42 9.55 -10.71
C GLY A 104 7.42 8.40 -10.74
N SER A 105 7.24 7.32 -11.52
CA SER A 105 8.26 6.27 -11.64
C SER A 105 9.43 6.70 -12.53
N ILE A 106 10.57 6.00 -12.43
CA ILE A 106 11.73 6.21 -13.31
C ILE A 106 11.34 5.99 -14.78
N GLU A 107 10.61 4.92 -15.08
CA GLU A 107 10.14 4.61 -16.43
C GLU A 107 9.16 5.67 -16.95
N GLY A 108 8.29 6.20 -16.07
CA GLY A 108 7.40 7.30 -16.41
C GLY A 108 8.16 8.56 -16.79
N PHE A 109 9.21 8.91 -16.03
CA PHE A 109 10.08 10.04 -16.31
C PHE A 109 10.84 9.89 -17.65
N LEU A 110 11.31 8.68 -17.96
CA LEU A 110 12.09 8.43 -19.18
C LEU A 110 11.24 8.41 -20.46
N TYR A 111 10.05 7.80 -20.40
CA TYR A 111 9.31 7.43 -21.62
C TYR A 111 7.97 8.15 -21.81
N THR A 112 7.52 8.96 -20.85
CA THR A 112 6.22 9.63 -20.95
C THR A 112 6.33 11.13 -20.89
N ARG A 113 5.22 11.79 -21.23
CA ARG A 113 5.06 13.24 -21.10
C ARG A 113 4.19 13.63 -19.90
N PHE A 114 3.94 12.70 -18.99
CA PHE A 114 3.09 12.99 -17.83
C PHE A 114 3.70 14.11 -16.99
N SER A 115 2.90 15.14 -16.71
CA SER A 115 3.25 16.10 -15.67
C SER A 115 3.08 15.42 -14.32
N PHE A 116 4.12 15.40 -13.50
CA PHE A 116 4.06 14.79 -12.18
C PHE A 116 4.54 15.78 -11.13
N ASP A 117 3.62 16.22 -10.28
CA ASP A 117 3.94 16.96 -9.06
C ASP A 117 4.25 15.96 -7.92
N PRO A 118 5.51 15.91 -7.43
CA PRO A 118 5.88 15.06 -6.30
C PRO A 118 5.06 15.33 -5.04
N LEU A 119 4.46 16.51 -4.88
CA LEU A 119 3.69 16.89 -3.70
C LEU A 119 2.25 16.36 -3.72
N ILE A 120 1.71 15.99 -4.89
CA ILE A 120 0.31 15.57 -5.05
C ILE A 120 0.19 14.04 -5.06
N GLY A 121 1.23 13.30 -5.47
CA GLY A 121 1.20 11.83 -5.54
C GLY A 121 2.02 11.10 -4.46
N TYR A 122 3.28 11.50 -4.25
CA TYR A 122 4.16 10.74 -3.35
C TYR A 122 3.74 10.74 -1.88
N PRO A 123 3.20 11.82 -1.31
CA PRO A 123 2.73 11.81 0.07
C PRO A 123 1.65 10.75 0.30
N GLU A 124 0.70 10.58 -0.62
CA GLU A 124 -0.33 9.55 -0.52
C GLU A 124 0.29 8.16 -0.51
N ILE A 125 1.08 7.84 -1.54
CA ILE A 125 1.68 6.51 -1.72
C ILE A 125 2.62 6.19 -0.55
N GLY A 126 3.48 7.13 -0.18
CA GLY A 126 4.46 6.99 0.89
C GLY A 126 3.79 6.79 2.25
N LEU A 127 2.83 7.64 2.62
CA LEU A 127 2.16 7.54 3.91
C LEU A 127 1.25 6.31 3.98
N GLN A 128 0.55 5.96 2.90
CA GLN A 128 -0.27 4.76 2.82
C GLN A 128 0.59 3.50 3.04
N MET A 129 1.71 3.37 2.34
CA MET A 129 2.60 2.21 2.47
C MET A 129 3.31 2.15 3.82
N PHE A 130 3.66 3.32 4.38
CA PHE A 130 4.24 3.41 5.72
C PHE A 130 3.24 2.94 6.77
N ALA A 131 2.02 3.48 6.74
CA ALA A 131 0.93 3.10 7.64
C ALA A 131 0.59 1.61 7.49
N PHE A 132 0.48 1.12 6.26
CA PHE A 132 0.28 -0.29 5.96
C PHE A 132 1.33 -1.16 6.62
N SER A 133 2.61 -0.88 6.37
CA SER A 133 3.72 -1.73 6.83
C SER A 133 3.80 -1.75 8.35
N TRP A 134 3.62 -0.60 8.99
CA TRP A 134 3.56 -0.48 10.44
C TRP A 134 2.39 -1.25 11.05
N LEU A 135 1.17 -1.02 10.57
CA LEU A 135 -0.04 -1.65 11.10
C LEU A 135 -0.03 -3.17 10.90
N PHE A 136 0.37 -3.63 9.71
CA PHE A 136 0.45 -5.05 9.39
C PHE A 136 1.43 -5.78 10.32
N CYS A 137 2.66 -5.27 10.44
CA CYS A 137 3.66 -5.91 11.29
C CYS A 137 3.24 -5.90 12.77
N ARG A 138 2.70 -4.78 13.27
CA ARG A 138 2.21 -4.72 14.66
C ARG A 138 1.07 -5.71 14.92
N TRP A 139 0.11 -5.82 14.00
CA TRP A 139 -1.00 -6.77 14.15
C TRP A 139 -0.49 -8.21 14.11
N GLN A 140 0.44 -8.50 13.20
CA GLN A 140 1.00 -9.83 13.06
C GLN A 140 1.78 -10.27 14.30
N ILE A 141 2.67 -9.41 14.83
CA ILE A 141 3.44 -9.66 16.05
C ILE A 141 2.51 -9.89 17.24
N SER A 142 1.50 -9.03 17.42
CA SER A 142 0.54 -9.13 18.55
C SER A 142 -0.25 -10.44 18.52
N LYS A 143 -0.52 -11.00 17.35
CA LYS A 143 -1.24 -12.28 17.22
C LYS A 143 -0.32 -13.48 17.37
N VAL A 144 0.92 -13.41 16.89
CA VAL A 144 1.92 -14.45 17.14
C VAL A 144 2.20 -14.59 18.64
N ALA A 145 2.33 -13.48 19.37
CA ALA A 145 2.53 -13.49 20.83
C ALA A 145 1.37 -14.16 21.59
N LYS A 146 0.13 -13.95 21.14
CA LYS A 146 -1.07 -14.59 21.71
C LYS A 146 -1.17 -16.08 21.35
N GLU A 147 -0.84 -16.44 20.12
CA GLU A 147 -0.86 -17.84 19.64
C GLU A 147 0.27 -18.68 20.28
N THR A 148 1.37 -18.07 20.71
CA THR A 148 2.52 -18.73 21.38
C THR A 148 2.44 -18.72 22.92
N GLY A 149 1.39 -18.15 23.52
CA GLY A 149 1.17 -18.18 24.97
C GLY A 149 2.06 -17.24 25.81
N VAL A 150 2.90 -16.42 25.17
CA VAL A 150 3.84 -15.49 25.85
C VAL A 150 3.10 -14.39 26.62
N GLU A 151 1.86 -14.07 26.23
CA GLU A 151 1.06 -13.03 26.88
C GLU A 151 0.43 -13.46 28.21
N THR A 152 0.33 -14.77 28.49
CA THR A 152 -0.15 -15.30 29.78
C THR A 152 0.94 -15.21 30.85
N GLN A 153 2.21 -15.50 30.50
CA GLN A 153 3.35 -15.47 31.42
C GLN A 153 3.67 -14.06 31.96
N ARG A 154 3.33 -13.00 31.22
CA ARG A 154 3.57 -11.60 31.65
C ARG A 154 2.51 -11.06 32.61
N LYS A 155 1.33 -11.67 32.67
CA LYS A 155 0.26 -11.28 33.62
C LYS A 155 0.35 -12.00 34.97
N GLU A 156 1.04 -13.14 35.04
CA GLU A 156 1.24 -13.88 36.29
C GLU A 156 2.46 -13.40 37.09
N MET A 157 3.27 -12.50 36.52
CA MET A 157 4.48 -11.94 37.13
C MET A 157 4.35 -10.48 37.60
N ASN A 158 3.17 -9.87 37.50
CA ASN A 158 2.89 -8.50 37.96
C ASN A 158 1.77 -8.48 39.01
#